data_AF-A0AAW3FIH6-F1
#
_entry.id   AF-A0AAW3FIH6-F1
#
_cell.length_a   1.000
_cell.length_b   1.000
_cell.length_c   1.000
_cell.angle_alpha   90.00
_cell.angle_beta   90.00
_cell.angle_gamma   90.00
#
_symmetry.space_group_name_H-M   'P 1'
#
loop_
_entity.id
_entity.type
_entity.pdbx_description
1 polymer ?
#
loop_
_entity_poly.entity_id
_entity_poly.type
_entity_poly.pdbx_seq_one_letter_code
_entity_poly.pdbx_strand_id
1 'polypeptide(L)'
;MEKYGASRGFTYDRFFKEGFRLWELVGVDFVKDFFLRSNQKKAVLDYLNVLRLNGGSGDGWFWTAIGEEWGLRASFKNFMALLGMLSDVTIQKRFSSDNWKEFERIGIVAILRELEPSSDVSFDAEQMLEEVWQQSLSNRCVK
;
A
#
# COMPACT_ATOMS: atom_id res chain seq x y z
N MET A 1 -8.81 15.37 -8.36
CA MET A 1 -7.78 14.75 -7.48
C MET A 1 -7.17 15.73 -6.46
N GLU A 2 -7.17 17.05 -6.70
CA GLU A 2 -6.61 18.04 -5.74
C GLU A 2 -7.21 17.96 -4.33
N LYS A 3 -8.51 17.68 -4.21
CA LYS A 3 -9.18 17.49 -2.91
C LYS A 3 -8.54 16.37 -2.05
N TYR A 4 -7.88 15.40 -2.68
CA TYR A 4 -7.18 14.29 -2.02
C TYR A 4 -5.65 14.49 -1.95
N GLY A 5 -5.14 15.69 -2.24
CA GLY A 5 -3.72 16.04 -2.12
C GLY A 5 -2.83 15.75 -3.34
N ALA A 6 -3.41 15.25 -4.44
CA ALA A 6 -2.69 15.07 -5.71
C ALA A 6 -2.70 16.37 -6.54
N SER A 7 -1.53 16.84 -6.97
CA SER A 7 -1.45 18.03 -7.82
C SER A 7 -1.97 17.74 -9.23
N ARG A 8 -2.41 18.79 -9.95
CA ARG A 8 -2.84 18.67 -11.37
C ARG A 8 -1.76 18.09 -12.27
N GLY A 9 -0.52 18.56 -12.14
CA GLY A 9 0.61 18.07 -12.95
C GLY A 9 0.83 16.58 -12.74
N PHE A 10 0.94 16.15 -11.47
CA PHE A 10 1.05 14.73 -11.13
C PHE A 10 -0.11 13.90 -11.69
N THR A 11 -1.34 14.39 -11.51
CA THR A 11 -2.54 13.71 -12.00
C THR A 11 -2.51 13.56 -13.52
N TYR A 12 -2.17 14.62 -14.25
CA TYR A 12 -2.08 14.61 -15.71
C TYR A 12 -1.05 13.60 -16.21
N ASP A 13 0.16 13.62 -15.64
CA ASP A 13 1.23 12.71 -16.05
C ASP A 13 0.82 11.25 -15.79
N ARG A 14 0.17 10.96 -14.67
CA ARG A 14 -0.31 9.61 -14.35
C ARG A 14 -1.42 9.12 -15.27
N PHE A 15 -2.40 9.95 -15.60
CA PHE A 15 -3.51 9.53 -16.47
C PHE A 15 -3.12 9.42 -17.95
N PHE A 16 -2.19 10.24 -18.43
CA PHE A 16 -1.96 10.40 -19.87
C PHE A 16 -0.56 10.05 -20.35
N LYS A 17 0.41 9.78 -19.45
CA LYS A 17 1.80 9.50 -19.86
C LYS A 17 2.39 8.25 -19.21
N GLU A 18 2.41 8.22 -17.88
CA GLU A 18 3.21 7.23 -17.13
C GLU A 18 2.39 6.03 -16.65
N GLY A 19 1.07 6.21 -16.51
CA GLY A 19 0.23 5.28 -15.77
C GLY A 19 0.47 5.34 -14.26
N PHE A 20 -0.46 4.75 -13.51
CA PHE A 20 -0.33 4.56 -12.08
C PHE A 20 0.38 3.24 -11.75
N ARG A 21 1.18 3.26 -10.70
CA ARG A 21 1.74 2.04 -10.08
C ARG A 21 0.65 1.32 -9.30
N LEU A 22 0.82 0.01 -9.11
CA LEU A 22 -0.21 -0.80 -8.45
C LEU A 22 -0.45 -0.34 -7.01
N TRP A 23 0.61 0.04 -6.26
CA TRP A 23 0.43 0.61 -4.92
C TRP A 23 -0.36 1.93 -4.92
N GLU A 24 -0.23 2.75 -5.98
CA GLU A 24 -0.98 4.00 -6.13
C GLU A 24 -2.46 3.71 -6.44
N LEU A 25 -2.73 2.69 -7.27
CA LEU A 25 -4.10 2.28 -7.61
C LEU A 25 -4.85 1.76 -6.37
N VAL A 26 -4.19 0.93 -5.57
CA VAL A 26 -4.79 0.21 -4.43
C VAL A 26 -4.80 1.05 -3.15
N GLY A 27 -3.78 1.88 -2.92
CA GLY A 27 -3.61 2.65 -1.70
C GLY A 27 -2.78 1.94 -0.63
N VAL A 28 -1.93 2.69 0.07
CA VAL A 28 -0.96 2.13 1.01
C VAL A 28 -1.61 1.51 2.25
N ASP A 29 -2.80 1.96 2.64
CA ASP A 29 -3.46 1.40 3.82
C ASP A 29 -3.97 -0.01 3.54
N PHE A 30 -4.53 -0.24 2.35
CA PHE A 30 -4.92 -1.59 1.91
C PHE A 30 -3.69 -2.50 1.74
N VAL A 31 -2.59 -1.98 1.21
CA VAL A 31 -1.32 -2.73 1.08
C VAL A 31 -0.78 -3.18 2.44
N LYS A 32 -0.77 -2.30 3.46
CA LYS A 32 -0.35 -2.63 4.83
C LYS A 32 -1.23 -3.74 5.41
N ASP A 33 -2.55 -3.58 5.31
CA ASP A 33 -3.52 -4.53 5.86
C ASP A 33 -3.37 -5.90 5.20
N PHE A 34 -3.28 -5.95 3.87
CA PHE A 34 -3.04 -7.17 3.11
C PHE A 34 -1.75 -7.86 3.56
N PHE A 35 -0.63 -7.13 3.62
CA PHE A 35 0.66 -7.71 3.98
C PHE A 35 0.66 -8.33 5.40
N LEU A 36 0.02 -7.68 6.38
CA LEU A 36 -0.11 -8.22 7.73
C LEU A 36 -0.97 -9.49 7.77
N ARG A 37 -2.09 -9.52 7.02
CA ARG A 37 -2.93 -10.72 6.89
C ARG A 37 -2.16 -11.88 6.27
N SER A 38 -1.46 -11.64 5.17
CA SER A 38 -0.74 -12.68 4.41
C SER A 38 0.44 -13.26 5.19
N ASN A 39 0.98 -12.53 6.18
CA ASN A 39 2.01 -13.03 7.10
C ASN A 39 1.43 -13.52 8.44
N GLN A 40 0.12 -13.83 8.49
CA GLN A 40 -0.61 -14.36 9.64
C GLN A 40 -0.45 -13.52 10.92
N LYS A 41 -0.27 -12.21 10.79
CA LYS A 41 -0.11 -11.28 11.91
C LYS A 41 -1.46 -10.81 12.45
N LYS A 42 -2.36 -11.75 12.72
CA LYS A 42 -3.74 -11.47 13.15
C LYS A 42 -3.79 -10.70 14.47
N ALA A 43 -2.96 -11.07 15.45
CA ALA A 43 -2.90 -10.35 16.74
C ALA A 43 -2.43 -8.89 16.59
N VAL A 44 -1.49 -8.64 15.68
CA VAL A 44 -1.04 -7.29 15.32
C VAL A 44 -2.18 -6.55 14.63
N LEU A 45 -2.85 -7.17 13.66
CA LEU A 45 -4.00 -6.58 12.96
C LEU A 45 -5.16 -6.20 13.90
N ASP A 46 -5.50 -7.07 14.86
CA ASP A 46 -6.57 -6.83 15.83
C ASP A 46 -6.21 -5.66 16.76
N TYR A 47 -4.98 -5.62 17.26
CA TYR A 47 -4.46 -4.51 18.06
C TYR A 47 -4.46 -3.19 17.27
N LEU A 48 -4.12 -3.24 15.98
CA LEU A 48 -4.08 -2.08 15.09
C LEU A 48 -5.46 -1.55 14.74
N ASN A 49 -6.43 -2.45 14.53
CA ASN A 49 -7.82 -2.05 14.35
C ASN A 49 -8.33 -1.28 15.58
N VAL A 50 -7.99 -1.74 16.79
CA VAL A 50 -8.32 -1.04 18.03
C VAL A 50 -7.59 0.30 18.16
N LEU A 51 -6.28 0.35 17.89
CA LEU A 51 -5.49 1.59 17.90
C LEU A 51 -6.01 2.64 16.89
N ARG A 52 -6.34 2.20 15.67
CA ARG A 52 -6.90 3.05 14.61
C ARG A 52 -8.27 3.62 15.00
N LEU A 53 -9.15 2.79 15.58
CA LEU A 53 -10.46 3.23 16.08
C LEU A 53 -10.33 4.23 17.24
N ASN A 54 -9.26 4.13 18.03
CA ASN A 54 -8.96 5.04 19.13
C ASN A 54 -8.17 6.30 18.71
N GLY A 55 -8.06 6.58 17.41
CA GLY A 55 -7.41 7.78 16.88
C GLY A 55 -5.89 7.81 17.05
N GLY A 56 -5.28 6.66 17.38
CA GLY A 56 -3.87 6.59 17.75
C GLY A 56 -3.19 5.42 17.07
N SER A 57 -2.66 5.64 15.88
CA SER A 57 -1.52 4.87 15.41
C SER A 57 -0.40 5.88 15.18
N GLY A 58 0.63 5.87 16.04
CA GLY A 58 1.76 6.79 15.90
C GLY A 58 2.40 6.67 14.52
N ASP A 59 2.98 7.77 14.02
CA ASP A 59 3.68 7.77 12.74
C ASP A 59 4.69 6.62 12.68
N GLY A 60 4.72 5.91 11.55
CA GLY A 60 5.64 4.81 11.33
C GLY A 60 5.32 3.50 12.05
N TRP A 61 4.17 3.39 12.71
CA TRP A 61 3.78 2.18 13.46
C TRP A 61 3.96 0.90 12.65
N PHE A 62 3.57 0.91 11.37
CA PHE A 62 3.62 -0.26 10.49
C PHE A 62 5.04 -0.73 10.33
N TRP A 63 5.94 0.21 10.05
CA TRP A 63 7.36 -0.07 9.86
C TRP A 63 8.04 -0.58 11.13
N THR A 64 7.61 -0.07 12.30
CA THR A 64 8.04 -0.58 13.60
C THR A 64 7.55 -2.00 13.83
N ALA A 65 6.27 -2.28 13.64
CA ALA A 65 5.65 -3.58 13.89
C ALA A 65 6.29 -4.71 13.04
N ILE A 66 6.47 -4.51 11.73
CA ILE A 66 7.13 -5.52 10.88
C ILE A 66 8.65 -5.60 11.13
N GLY A 67 9.20 -4.68 11.92
CA GLY A 67 10.62 -4.66 12.28
C GLY A 67 10.98 -5.53 13.47
N GLU A 68 10.00 -5.94 14.28
CA GLU A 68 10.19 -6.81 15.44
C GLU A 68 10.58 -8.23 15.02
N GLU A 69 10.19 -8.64 13.81
CA GLU A 69 10.51 -9.95 13.26
C GLU A 69 11.59 -9.87 12.19
N TRP A 70 12.54 -10.78 12.30
CA TRP A 70 13.63 -10.88 11.35
C TRP A 70 13.13 -11.24 9.95
N GLY A 71 13.60 -10.51 8.94
CA GLY A 71 13.27 -10.78 7.53
C GLY A 71 11.96 -10.17 7.02
N LEU A 72 11.03 -9.74 7.87
CA LEU A 72 9.75 -9.16 7.41
C LEU A 72 9.91 -7.82 6.69
N ARG A 73 10.79 -6.93 7.15
CA ARG A 73 11.08 -5.68 6.42
C ARG A 73 11.66 -5.94 5.03
N ALA A 74 12.50 -6.96 4.88
CA ALA A 74 13.05 -7.34 3.58
C ALA A 74 11.96 -7.93 2.67
N SER A 75 11.10 -8.80 3.22
CA SER A 75 9.89 -9.31 2.55
C SER A 75 8.99 -8.18 2.06
N PHE A 76 8.72 -7.20 2.92
CA PHE A 76 7.88 -6.06 2.58
C PHE A 76 8.49 -5.18 1.49
N LYS A 77 9.80 -4.92 1.56
CA LYS A 77 10.51 -4.16 0.52
C LYS A 77 10.40 -4.83 -0.85
N ASN A 78 10.62 -6.14 -0.90
CA ASN A 78 10.46 -6.91 -2.14
C ASN A 78 9.01 -6.85 -2.68
N PHE A 79 8.04 -6.97 -1.79
CA PHE A 79 6.62 -6.83 -2.16
C PHE A 79 6.32 -5.44 -2.73
N MET A 80 6.74 -4.38 -2.05
CA MET A 80 6.56 -2.99 -2.52
C MET A 80 7.26 -2.71 -3.85
N ALA A 81 8.44 -3.29 -4.08
CA ALA A 81 9.14 -3.18 -5.36
C ALA A 81 8.30 -3.73 -6.51
N LEU A 82 7.66 -4.90 -6.32
CA LEU A 82 6.76 -5.48 -7.32
C LEU A 82 5.49 -4.64 -7.52
N LEU A 83 5.00 -3.95 -6.48
CA LEU A 83 3.88 -3.02 -6.60
C LEU A 83 4.27 -1.69 -7.29
N GLY A 84 5.55 -1.50 -7.62
CA GLY A 84 6.06 -0.35 -8.38
C GLY A 84 6.76 0.72 -7.54
N MET A 85 7.07 0.47 -6.26
CA MET A 85 7.91 1.34 -5.44
C MET A 85 9.32 0.76 -5.32
N LEU A 86 10.20 1.11 -6.28
CA LEU A 86 11.47 0.41 -6.49
C LEU A 86 12.59 0.73 -5.46
N SER A 87 12.54 1.90 -4.82
CA SER A 87 13.62 2.35 -3.94
C SER A 87 13.40 1.89 -2.51
N ASP A 88 14.28 1.00 -2.04
CA ASP A 88 14.37 0.57 -0.64
C ASP A 88 14.44 1.73 0.35
N VAL A 89 15.20 2.77 0.00
CA VAL A 89 15.37 3.98 0.82
C VAL A 89 14.05 4.75 0.88
N THR A 90 13.35 4.84 -0.25
CA THR A 90 12.03 5.50 -0.32
C THR A 90 11.00 4.72 0.49
N ILE A 91 10.95 3.39 0.36
CA ILE A 91 10.07 2.53 1.14
C ILE A 91 10.33 2.76 2.63
N GLN A 92 11.56 2.58 3.08
CA GLN A 92 11.91 2.77 4.50
C GLN A 92 11.51 4.15 4.99
N LYS A 93 11.92 5.22 4.29
CA LYS A 93 11.61 6.60 4.70
C LYS A 93 10.11 6.84 4.82
N ARG A 94 9.35 6.51 3.77
CA ARG A 94 7.91 6.81 3.68
C ARG A 94 7.09 6.01 4.68
N PHE A 95 7.39 4.72 4.86
CA PHE A 95 6.69 3.89 5.84
C PHE A 95 7.14 4.16 7.29
N SER A 96 8.32 4.74 7.51
CA SER A 96 8.76 5.19 8.85
C SER A 96 8.15 6.55 9.23
N SER A 97 7.96 7.47 8.28
CA SER A 97 7.35 8.79 8.56
C SER A 97 5.84 8.81 8.45
N ASP A 98 5.24 7.81 7.79
CA ASP A 98 3.80 7.67 7.51
C ASP A 98 3.09 8.94 7.00
N ASN A 99 3.82 9.85 6.36
CA ASN A 99 3.34 11.14 5.88
C ASN A 99 2.68 11.05 4.50
N TRP A 100 1.76 10.11 4.35
CA TRP A 100 1.02 9.86 3.12
C TRP A 100 -0.07 10.89 2.88
N LYS A 101 -0.17 11.35 1.65
CA LYS A 101 -1.32 12.13 1.18
C LYS A 101 -2.54 11.24 1.09
N GLU A 102 -3.72 11.85 1.15
CA GLU A 102 -4.98 11.10 1.17
C GLU A 102 -5.12 10.17 -0.04
N PHE A 103 -4.81 10.63 -1.26
CA PHE A 103 -4.87 9.77 -2.44
C PHE A 103 -3.91 8.57 -2.40
N GLU A 104 -2.79 8.72 -1.71
CA GLU A 104 -1.81 7.63 -1.55
C GLU A 104 -2.31 6.62 -0.51
N ARG A 105 -3.05 7.09 0.52
CA ARG A 105 -3.64 6.25 1.57
C ARG A 105 -4.77 5.37 1.02
N ILE A 106 -5.75 5.99 0.38
CA ILE A 106 -6.99 5.32 -0.05
C ILE A 106 -6.90 4.69 -1.45
N GLY A 107 -5.98 5.15 -2.28
CA GLY A 107 -5.79 4.64 -3.63
C GLY A 107 -6.66 5.33 -4.69
N ILE A 108 -6.16 5.35 -5.93
CA ILE A 108 -6.81 6.02 -7.06
C ILE A 108 -8.14 5.36 -7.43
N VAL A 109 -8.24 4.03 -7.35
CA VAL A 109 -9.46 3.31 -7.72
C VAL A 109 -10.60 3.64 -6.78
N ALA A 110 -10.33 3.72 -5.47
CA ALA A 110 -11.34 4.12 -4.48
C ALA A 110 -11.86 5.53 -4.77
N ILE A 111 -10.96 6.46 -5.12
CA ILE A 111 -11.33 7.82 -5.50
C ILE A 111 -12.19 7.85 -6.76
N LEU A 112 -11.81 7.11 -7.80
CA LEU A 112 -12.57 7.07 -9.04
C LEU A 112 -13.98 6.52 -8.82
N ARG A 113 -14.12 5.48 -7.98
CA ARG A 113 -15.44 4.95 -7.59
C ARG A 113 -16.29 5.95 -6.81
N GLU A 114 -15.68 6.78 -5.95
CA GLU A 114 -16.40 7.86 -5.26
C GLU A 114 -16.88 8.94 -6.24
N LEU A 115 -16.05 9.29 -7.22
CA LEU A 115 -16.35 10.35 -8.18
C LEU A 115 -17.34 9.91 -9.27
N GLU A 116 -17.28 8.64 -9.69
CA GLU A 116 -18.18 8.05 -10.68
C GLU A 116 -18.74 6.71 -10.19
N PRO A 117 -19.73 6.72 -9.27
CA PRO A 117 -20.26 5.49 -8.66
C PRO A 117 -20.95 4.55 -9.65
N SER A 118 -21.36 5.07 -10.81
CA SER A 118 -22.00 4.31 -11.89
C SER A 118 -21.01 3.65 -12.85
N SER A 119 -19.70 3.85 -12.65
CA SER A 119 -18.68 3.23 -13.48
C SER A 119 -18.48 1.77 -13.06
N ASP A 120 -18.61 0.83 -14.01
CA ASP A 120 -18.24 -0.58 -13.83
C ASP A 120 -16.72 -0.73 -13.82
N VAL A 121 -16.05 -0.13 -12.84
CA VAL A 121 -14.61 -0.32 -12.63
C VAL A 121 -14.40 -1.67 -11.94
N SER A 122 -14.34 -2.72 -12.78
CA SER A 122 -13.90 -4.06 -12.42
C SER A 122 -12.40 -4.06 -12.10
N PHE A 123 -12.06 -3.61 -10.90
CA PHE A 123 -10.72 -3.71 -10.33
C PHE A 123 -10.80 -4.46 -9.01
N ASP A 124 -10.25 -5.67 -8.99
CA ASP A 124 -10.12 -6.48 -7.79
C ASP A 124 -8.72 -6.28 -7.19
N ALA A 125 -8.64 -5.35 -6.24
CA ALA A 125 -7.40 -5.02 -5.56
C ALA A 125 -6.81 -6.23 -4.80
N GLU A 126 -7.68 -7.08 -4.25
CA GLU A 126 -7.26 -8.24 -3.44
C GLU A 126 -6.62 -9.29 -4.35
N GLN A 127 -7.25 -9.60 -5.48
CA GLN A 127 -6.68 -10.52 -6.47
C GLN A 127 -5.32 -10.04 -6.98
N MET A 128 -5.20 -8.76 -7.36
CA MET A 128 -3.94 -8.20 -7.87
C MET A 128 -2.82 -8.25 -6.83
N LEU A 129 -3.11 -7.93 -5.56
CA LEU A 129 -2.12 -8.04 -4.49
C LEU A 129 -1.73 -9.50 -4.21
N GLU A 130 -2.67 -10.43 -4.28
CA GLU A 130 -2.40 -11.86 -4.09
C GLU A 130 -1.48 -12.42 -5.18
N GLU A 131 -1.74 -12.10 -6.46
CA GLU A 131 -0.88 -12.51 -7.57
C GLU A 131 0.56 -12.01 -7.38
N VAL A 132 0.73 -10.74 -7.01
CA VAL A 132 2.04 -10.14 -6.74
C VAL A 132 2.69 -10.75 -5.49
N TRP A 133 1.91 -11.03 -4.45
CA TRP A 133 2.42 -11.67 -3.24
C TRP A 133 2.97 -13.06 -3.53
N GLN A 134 2.24 -13.88 -4.28
CA GLN A 134 2.68 -15.20 -4.71
C GLN A 134 3.96 -15.12 -5.56
N GLN A 135 4.05 -14.14 -6.47
CA GLN A 135 5.29 -13.88 -7.21
C GLN A 135 6.46 -13.54 -6.27
N SER A 136 6.22 -12.75 -5.23
CA SER A 136 7.24 -12.39 -4.23
C SER A 136 7.74 -13.59 -3.42
N LEU A 137 6.89 -14.59 -3.20
CA LEU A 137 7.23 -15.83 -2.52
C LEU A 137 8.03 -16.76 -3.44
N SER A 138 7.60 -16.91 -4.69
CA SER A 138 8.30 -17.70 -5.71
C SER A 138 9.74 -17.21 -5.93
N ASN A 139 9.95 -15.89 -6.00
CA ASN A 139 11.28 -15.30 -6.17
C ASN A 139 12.23 -15.54 -4.97
N ARG A 140 11.71 -15.97 -3.81
CA ARG A 140 12.53 -16.34 -2.65
C ARG A 140 13.00 -17.80 -2.67
N CYS A 141 12.31 -18.67 -3.41
CA CYS A 141 12.64 -20.10 -3.52
C CYS A 141 13.71 -20.40 -4.58
N VAL A 142 14.09 -19.41 -5.40
CA VAL A 142 15.19 -19.52 -6.36
C VAL A 142 16.45 -18.89 -5.75
N LYS A 143 17.05 -19.57 -4.77
CA LYS A 143 18.42 -19.32 -4.29
C LYS A 143 19.08 -20.62 -3.87
#